data_AF-A0A942DIP2-F1
#
_entry.id   AF-A0A942DIP2-F1
#
_cell.length_a   1.000
_cell.length_b   1.000
_cell.length_c   1.000
_cell.angle_alpha   90.00
_cell.angle_beta   90.00
_cell.angle_gamma   90.00
#
_symmetry.space_group_name_H-M   'P 1'
#
loop_
_entity.id
_entity.type
_entity.pdbx_description
1 polymer ?
#
loop_
_entity_poly.entity_id
_entity_poly.type
_entity_poly.pdbx_seq_one_letter_code
_entity_poly.pdbx_strand_id
1 'polypeptide(L)'
;MNTDKLQRLTKILVELKASDSIGSPSRFLELCLNAVDELAQYVPLPAEAAEKVSRARMIEASRVSGLETRSKEICMHAVVAVLNLIPETRERTKELASRQPFGSMYLESIRNGITLLAQALHLNIVRLSVASLTNTATVTGERTLFAILNRSSLKKGVLVYKAVGGASELTLTGKHYVQKHFGAISEGDNNDARLLLPEMMVDALMARFMERDSSFAEISPKREMTEEFTRAELVGQTSALLTLSRVEEIVSIFRKSVIQTPATKGDLSSARSGDIPTYRVLHLFDLCMSSQILADLTNCQSLKGAPIFRQLTRAEVKAGQTTDGIQIGGNVFLAD
;
A
#
# COMPACT_ATOMS: atom_id res chain seq x y z
N MET A 1 -0.31 28.39 4.69
CA MET A 1 -0.71 27.81 3.38
C MET A 1 -2.16 27.36 3.50
N ASN A 2 -3.02 27.63 2.52
CA ASN A 2 -4.45 27.27 2.61
C ASN A 2 -4.59 25.73 2.51
N THR A 3 -5.14 25.09 3.55
CA THR A 3 -5.28 23.64 3.68
C THR A 3 -6.02 23.01 2.49
N ASP A 4 -7.04 23.69 1.95
CA ASP A 4 -7.83 23.17 0.82
C ASP A 4 -7.00 23.10 -0.45
N LYS A 5 -6.12 24.09 -0.67
CA LYS A 5 -5.23 24.12 -1.84
C LYS A 5 -4.15 23.04 -1.74
N LEU A 6 -3.63 22.79 -0.53
CA LEU A 6 -2.66 21.73 -0.30
C LEU A 6 -3.27 20.34 -0.51
N GLN A 7 -4.51 20.14 -0.07
CA GLN A 7 -5.27 18.91 -0.30
C GLN A 7 -5.53 18.67 -1.78
N ARG A 8 -5.85 19.71 -2.56
CA ARG A 8 -6.01 19.58 -4.02
C ARG A 8 -4.72 19.18 -4.72
N LEU A 9 -3.61 19.86 -4.41
CA LEU A 9 -2.30 19.50 -4.96
C LEU A 9 -1.91 18.07 -4.56
N THR A 10 -2.04 17.72 -3.28
CA THR A 10 -1.80 16.36 -2.77
C THR A 10 -2.60 15.33 -3.55
N LYS A 11 -3.91 15.54 -3.71
CA LYS A 11 -4.78 14.62 -4.43
C LYS A 11 -4.29 14.41 -5.87
N ILE A 12 -3.94 15.49 -6.56
CA ILE A 12 -3.39 15.40 -7.93
C ILE A 12 -2.07 14.62 -7.94
N LEU A 13 -1.16 14.88 -7.00
CA LEU A 13 0.12 14.17 -6.91
C LEU A 13 -0.04 12.68 -6.60
N VAL A 14 -1.00 12.33 -5.74
CA VAL A 14 -1.30 10.93 -5.43
C VAL A 14 -1.96 10.24 -6.63
N GLU A 15 -2.90 10.90 -7.32
CA GLU A 15 -3.48 10.39 -8.57
C GLU A 15 -2.41 10.19 -9.66
N LEU A 16 -1.44 11.11 -9.77
CA LEU A 16 -0.30 10.99 -10.68
C LEU A 16 0.56 9.76 -10.34
N LYS A 17 0.87 9.51 -9.06
CA LYS A 17 1.60 8.29 -8.66
C LYS A 17 0.80 7.00 -8.90
N ALA A 18 -0.52 7.02 -8.68
CA ALA A 18 -1.38 5.86 -8.89
C ALA A 18 -1.60 5.54 -10.38
N SER A 19 -1.53 6.56 -11.25
CA SER A 19 -1.78 6.46 -12.70
C SER A 19 -0.76 5.61 -13.47
N ASP A 20 0.34 5.17 -12.84
CA ASP A 20 1.26 4.17 -13.39
C ASP A 20 0.55 2.85 -13.75
N SER A 21 -0.66 2.63 -13.21
CA SER A 21 -1.54 1.49 -13.54
C SER A 21 -2.72 1.83 -14.45
N ILE A 22 -2.97 3.11 -14.76
CA ILE A 22 -4.18 3.59 -15.46
C ILE A 22 -3.82 3.96 -16.91
N GLY A 23 -4.18 3.07 -17.84
CA GLY A 23 -3.77 3.07 -19.24
C GLY A 23 -4.34 4.18 -20.16
N SER A 24 -4.61 5.39 -19.67
CA SER A 24 -5.06 6.51 -20.52
C SER A 24 -4.07 7.69 -20.46
N PRO A 25 -3.26 7.90 -21.51
CA PRO A 25 -2.36 9.05 -21.64
C PRO A 25 -3.05 10.40 -21.44
N SER A 26 -4.32 10.53 -21.84
CA SER A 26 -5.10 11.76 -21.68
C SER A 26 -5.40 12.09 -20.22
N ARG A 27 -5.66 11.07 -19.37
CA ARG A 27 -5.90 11.30 -17.94
C ARG A 27 -4.63 11.72 -17.21
N PHE A 28 -3.50 11.09 -17.55
CA PHE A 28 -2.20 11.50 -17.02
C PHE A 28 -1.86 12.96 -17.38
N LEU A 29 -2.20 13.37 -18.60
CA LEU A 29 -2.01 14.73 -19.09
C LEU A 29 -2.79 15.76 -18.30
N GLU A 30 -4.10 15.51 -18.14
CA GLU A 30 -5.02 16.34 -17.37
C GLU A 30 -4.50 16.53 -15.93
N LEU A 31 -4.04 15.46 -15.30
CA LEU A 31 -3.48 15.50 -13.96
C LEU A 31 -2.19 16.32 -13.87
N CYS A 32 -1.30 16.21 -14.86
CA CYS A 32 -0.08 17.02 -14.91
C CYS A 32 -0.39 18.52 -15.04
N LEU A 33 -1.34 18.89 -15.90
CA LEU A 33 -1.73 20.28 -16.10
C LEU A 33 -2.42 20.86 -14.87
N ASN A 34 -3.33 20.11 -14.27
CA ASN A 34 -3.96 20.49 -13.00
C ASN A 34 -2.92 20.68 -11.88
N ALA A 35 -1.88 19.84 -11.84
CA ALA A 35 -0.79 19.99 -10.86
C ALA A 35 -0.06 21.32 -11.08
N VAL A 36 0.30 21.63 -12.32
CA VAL A 36 0.97 22.88 -12.68
C VAL A 36 0.12 24.10 -12.33
N ASP A 37 -1.18 24.05 -12.60
CA ASP A 37 -2.09 25.16 -12.26
C ASP A 37 -2.19 25.40 -10.76
N GLU A 38 -2.29 24.32 -9.96
CA GLU A 38 -2.30 24.46 -8.51
C GLU A 38 -0.96 24.97 -7.98
N LEU A 39 0.16 24.52 -8.55
CA LEU A 39 1.49 25.01 -8.18
C LEU A 39 1.70 26.49 -8.53
N ALA A 40 1.18 26.93 -9.68
CA ALA A 40 1.28 28.31 -10.13
C ALA A 40 0.62 29.30 -9.15
N GLN A 41 -0.29 28.83 -8.29
CA GLN A 41 -0.89 29.64 -7.23
C GLN A 41 0.05 29.92 -6.05
N TYR A 42 1.13 29.14 -5.93
CA TYR A 42 2.14 29.29 -4.87
C TYR A 42 3.43 29.91 -5.37
N VAL A 43 3.81 29.57 -6.61
CA VAL A 43 5.01 30.07 -7.26
C VAL A 43 4.62 30.59 -8.64
N PRO A 44 4.69 31.91 -8.89
CA PRO A 44 4.34 32.45 -10.19
C PRO A 44 5.25 31.84 -11.26
N LEU A 45 4.61 31.35 -12.33
CA LEU A 45 5.34 30.76 -13.44
C LEU A 45 6.09 31.84 -14.22
N PRO A 46 7.36 31.61 -14.59
CA PRO A 46 8.03 32.45 -15.57
C PRO A 46 7.26 32.45 -16.88
N ALA A 47 7.34 33.56 -17.63
CA ALA A 47 6.64 33.72 -18.90
C ALA A 47 6.84 32.55 -19.87
N GLU A 48 8.07 32.02 -19.96
CA GLU A 48 8.40 30.88 -20.83
C GLU A 48 7.69 29.57 -20.40
N ALA A 49 7.53 29.35 -19.09
CA ALA A 49 6.80 28.20 -18.55
C ALA A 49 5.29 28.38 -18.77
N ALA A 50 4.77 29.58 -18.52
CA ALA A 50 3.36 29.92 -18.73
C ALA A 50 2.94 29.74 -20.21
N GLU A 51 3.79 30.14 -21.16
CA GLU A 51 3.55 29.94 -22.60
C GLU A 51 3.47 28.45 -22.96
N LYS A 52 4.40 27.65 -22.42
CA LYS A 52 4.41 26.18 -22.63
C LYS A 52 3.16 25.51 -22.05
N VAL A 53 2.71 25.92 -20.86
CA VAL A 53 1.46 25.44 -20.24
C VAL A 53 0.23 25.83 -21.08
N SER A 54 0.19 27.07 -21.57
CA SER A 54 -0.90 27.53 -22.45
C SER A 54 -0.98 26.71 -23.74
N ARG A 55 0.17 26.46 -24.37
CA ARG A 55 0.28 25.62 -25.58
C ARG A 55 -0.14 24.17 -25.32
N ALA A 56 0.25 23.61 -24.18
CA ALA A 56 -0.16 22.28 -23.75
C ALA A 56 -1.69 22.16 -23.63
N ARG A 57 -2.35 23.12 -22.99
CA ARG A 57 -3.82 23.16 -22.83
C ARG A 57 -4.55 23.26 -24.17
N MET A 58 -4.06 24.09 -25.09
CA MET A 58 -4.65 24.19 -26.43
C MET A 58 -4.66 22.83 -27.14
N ILE A 59 -3.58 22.07 -26.98
CA ILE A 59 -3.44 20.75 -27.60
C ILE A 59 -4.35 19.72 -26.93
N GLU A 60 -4.43 19.71 -25.60
CA GLU A 60 -5.38 18.88 -24.85
C GLU A 60 -6.83 19.13 -25.28
N ALA A 61 -7.23 20.41 -25.34
CA ALA A 61 -8.57 20.84 -25.75
C ALA A 61 -8.91 20.42 -27.19
N SER A 62 -7.91 20.26 -28.05
CA SER A 62 -8.11 19.91 -29.45
C SER A 62 -8.49 18.44 -29.68
N ARG A 63 -8.31 17.54 -28.69
CA ARG A 63 -8.69 16.09 -28.72
C ARG A 63 -8.38 15.36 -30.04
N VAL A 64 -7.33 15.75 -30.76
CA VAL A 64 -6.98 15.16 -32.06
C VAL A 64 -6.32 13.81 -31.83
N SER A 65 -6.97 12.73 -32.28
CA SER A 65 -6.61 11.31 -32.08
C SER A 65 -5.30 10.84 -32.73
N GLY A 66 -4.38 11.75 -33.08
CA GLY A 66 -3.08 11.44 -33.68
C GLY A 66 -1.91 12.28 -33.15
N LEU A 67 -2.14 13.15 -32.16
CA LEU A 67 -1.13 14.06 -31.61
C LEU A 67 -0.48 13.60 -30.30
N GLU A 68 -0.80 12.39 -29.83
CA GLU A 68 -0.39 11.91 -28.50
C GLU A 68 1.09 12.12 -28.18
N THR A 69 2.00 11.89 -29.12
CA THR A 69 3.45 12.04 -28.92
C THR A 69 3.86 13.51 -28.74
N ARG A 70 3.26 14.42 -29.52
CA ARG A 70 3.59 15.86 -29.50
C ARG A 70 2.91 16.59 -28.33
N SER A 71 1.70 16.16 -27.97
CA SER A 71 0.99 16.59 -26.75
C SER A 71 1.75 16.18 -25.50
N LYS A 72 2.28 14.95 -25.48
CA LYS A 72 3.19 14.47 -24.43
C LYS A 72 4.41 15.38 -24.35
N GLU A 73 5.21 15.51 -25.42
CA GLU A 73 6.41 16.37 -25.42
C GLU A 73 6.17 17.79 -24.88
N ILE A 74 5.13 18.47 -25.32
CA ILE A 74 4.86 19.87 -24.91
C ILE A 74 4.45 19.95 -23.42
N CYS A 75 3.66 19.01 -22.93
CA CYS A 75 3.32 18.97 -21.50
C CYS A 75 4.51 18.56 -20.64
N MET A 76 5.35 17.67 -21.16
CA MET A 76 6.58 17.25 -20.49
C MET A 76 7.56 18.43 -20.40
N HIS A 77 7.64 19.27 -21.44
CA HIS A 77 8.40 20.53 -21.39
C HIS A 77 7.80 21.55 -20.41
N ALA A 78 6.47 21.63 -20.30
CA ALA A 78 5.80 22.51 -19.33
C ALA A 78 6.08 22.07 -17.89
N VAL A 79 5.93 20.77 -17.59
CA VAL A 79 6.24 20.20 -16.27
C VAL A 79 7.72 20.36 -15.96
N VAL A 80 8.63 20.04 -16.88
CA VAL A 80 10.08 20.27 -16.71
C VAL A 80 10.41 21.75 -16.49
N ALA A 81 9.72 22.68 -17.15
CA ALA A 81 9.91 24.11 -16.94
C ALA A 81 9.47 24.55 -15.53
N VAL A 82 8.36 24.02 -15.01
CA VAL A 82 7.92 24.25 -13.62
C VAL A 82 8.89 23.63 -12.62
N LEU A 83 9.38 22.43 -12.90
CA LEU A 83 10.34 21.75 -12.04
C LEU A 83 11.68 22.47 -12.01
N ASN A 84 12.15 23.03 -13.12
CA ASN A 84 13.38 23.83 -13.18
C ASN A 84 13.32 25.14 -12.37
N LEU A 85 12.15 25.52 -11.84
CA LEU A 85 12.02 26.64 -10.89
C LEU A 85 12.52 26.31 -9.50
N ILE A 86 12.61 25.02 -9.18
CA ILE A 86 13.21 24.55 -7.94
C ILE A 86 14.69 24.22 -8.24
N PRO A 87 15.67 24.84 -7.55
CA PRO A 87 17.09 24.66 -7.85
C PRO A 87 17.56 23.18 -7.81
N GLU A 88 17.04 22.39 -6.88
CA GLU A 88 17.42 21.00 -6.64
C GLU A 88 16.94 20.05 -7.76
N THR A 89 15.78 20.31 -8.34
CA THR A 89 15.24 19.59 -9.52
C THR A 89 16.01 19.93 -10.77
N ARG A 90 16.46 21.19 -10.93
CA ARG A 90 17.17 21.65 -12.12
C ARG A 90 18.45 20.86 -12.38
N GLU A 91 19.25 20.60 -11.36
CA GLU A 91 20.49 19.84 -11.49
C GLU A 91 20.24 18.35 -11.80
N ARG A 92 19.19 17.78 -11.21
CA ARG A 92 18.84 16.37 -11.44
C ARG A 92 18.21 16.12 -12.81
N THR A 93 17.43 17.07 -13.32
CA THR A 93 16.91 17.04 -14.69
C THR A 93 18.04 17.14 -15.73
N LYS A 94 19.06 17.97 -15.48
CA LYS A 94 20.26 18.02 -16.34
C LYS A 94 21.01 16.69 -16.36
N GLU A 95 21.16 16.03 -15.20
CA GLU A 95 21.80 14.71 -15.10
C GLU A 95 21.03 13.65 -15.90
N LEU A 96 19.71 13.56 -15.70
CA LEU A 96 18.86 12.59 -16.41
C LEU A 96 18.88 12.82 -17.92
N ALA A 97 18.85 14.09 -18.35
CA ALA A 97 18.89 14.47 -19.77
C ALA A 97 20.16 14.00 -20.50
N SER A 98 21.25 13.71 -19.76
CA SER A 98 22.52 13.25 -20.32
C SER A 98 22.61 11.73 -20.54
N ARG A 99 21.66 10.93 -20.03
CA ARG A 99 21.82 9.47 -19.88
C ARG A 99 20.94 8.57 -20.76
N GLN A 100 19.88 9.06 -21.42
CA GLN A 100 18.96 8.18 -22.17
C GLN A 100 18.33 8.82 -23.43
N PRO A 101 17.72 8.02 -24.32
CA PRO A 101 16.96 8.53 -25.46
C PRO A 101 15.69 9.26 -25.02
N PHE A 102 15.30 10.28 -25.78
CA PHE A 102 14.27 11.26 -25.42
C PHE A 102 12.96 10.67 -24.87
N GLY A 103 12.40 9.57 -25.38
CA GLY A 103 11.06 9.09 -24.99
C GLY A 103 10.90 8.54 -23.56
N SER A 104 11.81 7.68 -23.07
CA SER A 104 11.71 7.08 -21.73
C SER A 104 12.16 8.04 -20.63
N MET A 105 13.07 8.97 -20.94
CA MET A 105 13.57 9.97 -20.00
C MET A 105 12.50 10.87 -19.42
N TYR A 106 11.47 11.23 -20.20
CA TYR A 106 10.57 12.27 -19.75
C TYR A 106 9.58 11.81 -18.70
N LEU A 107 9.04 10.59 -18.80
CA LEU A 107 8.17 10.05 -17.75
C LEU A 107 8.94 9.90 -16.43
N GLU A 108 10.18 9.41 -16.50
CA GLU A 108 11.05 9.31 -15.33
C GLU A 108 11.45 10.69 -14.78
N SER A 109 11.76 11.66 -15.64
CA SER A 109 12.08 13.04 -15.24
C SER A 109 10.88 13.77 -14.64
N ILE A 110 9.67 13.52 -15.12
CA ILE A 110 8.43 14.06 -14.55
C ILE A 110 8.13 13.40 -13.21
N ARG A 111 8.28 12.08 -13.10
CA ARG A 111 8.15 11.37 -11.81
C ARG A 111 9.15 11.90 -10.78
N ASN A 112 10.41 12.03 -11.18
CA ASN A 112 11.46 12.55 -10.32
C ASN A 112 11.20 14.00 -9.95
N GLY A 113 10.79 14.82 -10.90
CA GLY A 113 10.43 16.20 -10.65
C GLY A 113 9.23 16.36 -9.72
N ILE A 114 8.13 15.66 -9.98
CA ILE A 114 6.96 15.62 -9.09
C ILE A 114 7.40 15.19 -7.69
N THR A 115 8.27 14.18 -7.59
CA THR A 115 8.78 13.69 -6.30
C THR A 115 9.63 14.75 -5.60
N LEU A 116 10.51 15.45 -6.31
CA LEU A 116 11.38 16.48 -5.77
C LEU A 116 10.60 17.76 -5.40
N LEU A 117 9.59 18.11 -6.19
CA LEU A 117 8.64 19.17 -5.89
C LEU A 117 7.82 18.82 -4.65
N ALA A 118 7.33 17.59 -4.57
CA ALA A 118 6.66 17.09 -3.39
C ALA A 118 7.61 17.17 -2.18
N GLN A 119 8.87 16.77 -2.31
CA GLN A 119 9.89 16.92 -1.26
C GLN A 119 10.12 18.39 -0.86
N ALA A 120 10.27 19.29 -1.83
CA ALA A 120 10.48 20.72 -1.61
C ALA A 120 9.26 21.40 -0.93
N LEU A 121 8.06 20.87 -1.16
CA LEU A 121 6.83 21.30 -0.50
C LEU A 121 6.51 20.51 0.77
N HIS A 122 7.41 19.63 1.23
CA HIS A 122 7.19 18.69 2.34
C HIS A 122 5.94 17.79 2.18
N LEU A 123 5.56 17.52 0.95
CA LEU A 123 4.48 16.65 0.48
C LEU A 123 4.97 15.24 0.12
N ASN A 124 5.96 14.71 0.82
CA ASN A 124 6.40 13.33 0.60
C ASN A 124 5.20 12.38 0.63
N ILE A 125 4.94 11.69 -0.48
CA ILE A 125 3.88 10.70 -0.52
C ILE A 125 4.42 9.40 0.05
N VAL A 126 3.76 8.92 1.07
CA VAL A 126 4.06 7.66 1.75
C VAL A 126 2.84 6.76 1.70
N ARG A 127 3.03 5.49 2.02
CA ARG A 127 1.94 4.53 2.20
C ARG A 127 1.67 4.33 3.68
N LEU A 128 0.40 4.34 4.05
CA LEU A 128 -0.08 3.80 5.32
C LEU A 128 -0.87 2.52 5.05
N SER A 129 -0.50 1.42 5.72
CA SER A 129 -1.25 0.18 5.66
C SER A 129 -1.77 -0.20 7.04
N VAL A 130 -3.05 -0.56 7.12
CA VAL A 130 -3.66 -1.06 8.36
C VAL A 130 -4.00 -2.52 8.16
N ALA A 131 -3.61 -3.36 9.12
CA ALA A 131 -3.82 -4.79 9.05
C ALA A 131 -4.27 -5.36 10.39
N SER A 132 -5.16 -6.36 10.33
CA SER A 132 -5.56 -7.17 11.48
C SER A 132 -4.91 -8.54 11.36
N LEU A 133 -4.09 -8.92 12.33
CA LEU A 133 -3.25 -10.12 12.28
C LEU A 133 -3.46 -11.03 13.50
N THR A 134 -3.34 -12.33 13.28
CA THR A 134 -3.42 -13.39 14.29
C THR A 134 -2.30 -14.39 14.07
N ASN A 135 -1.51 -14.67 15.11
CA ASN A 135 -0.46 -15.69 15.10
C ASN A 135 -0.39 -16.47 16.41
N THR A 136 -1.43 -16.33 17.25
CA THR A 136 -1.56 -16.96 18.55
C THR A 136 -2.98 -17.49 18.72
N ALA A 137 -3.10 -18.75 19.12
CA ALA A 137 -4.36 -19.40 19.44
C ALA A 137 -4.33 -19.87 20.89
N THR A 138 -5.39 -19.60 21.64
CA THR A 138 -5.63 -20.13 22.98
C THR A 138 -6.55 -21.33 22.87
N VAL A 139 -6.03 -22.49 23.27
CA VAL A 139 -6.76 -23.76 23.30
C VAL A 139 -6.66 -24.32 24.70
N THR A 140 -7.80 -24.60 25.34
CA THR A 140 -7.85 -25.13 26.73
C THR A 140 -7.04 -24.31 27.75
N GLY A 141 -6.89 -22.99 27.52
CA GLY A 141 -6.13 -22.08 28.37
C GLY A 141 -4.64 -21.93 28.01
N GLU A 142 -4.11 -22.77 27.12
CA GLU A 142 -2.74 -22.68 26.64
C GLU A 142 -2.65 -21.85 25.36
N ARG A 143 -1.71 -20.89 25.32
CA ARG A 143 -1.48 -19.99 24.18
C ARG A 143 -0.37 -20.56 23.30
N THR A 144 -0.73 -20.91 22.06
CA THR A 144 0.17 -21.52 21.07
C THR A 144 0.41 -20.57 19.91
N LEU A 145 1.66 -20.42 19.49
CA LEU A 145 2.01 -19.69 18.28
C LEU A 145 1.67 -20.53 17.05
N PHE A 146 1.16 -19.90 16.00
CA PHE A 146 0.89 -20.58 14.74
C PHE A 146 1.10 -19.66 13.54
N ALA A 147 1.20 -20.28 12.37
CA ALA A 147 1.19 -19.60 11.08
C ALA A 147 0.56 -20.50 10.01
N ILE A 148 0.17 -19.88 8.89
CA ILE A 148 -0.37 -20.59 7.71
C ILE A 148 0.51 -20.37 6.48
N LEU A 149 0.52 -21.32 5.54
CA LEU A 149 1.21 -21.16 4.27
C LEU A 149 0.65 -19.98 3.47
N ASN A 150 1.54 -19.09 3.03
CA ASN A 150 1.18 -17.90 2.28
C ASN A 150 0.80 -18.25 0.83
N ARG A 151 -0.49 -18.07 0.50
CA ARG A 151 -1.05 -18.30 -0.85
C ARG A 151 -0.26 -17.60 -1.96
N SER A 152 0.03 -16.32 -1.79
CA SER A 152 0.69 -15.49 -2.80
C SER A 152 2.14 -15.91 -3.07
N SER A 153 2.84 -16.43 -2.06
CA SER A 153 4.21 -16.93 -2.16
C SER A 153 4.22 -18.33 -2.76
N LEU A 154 3.27 -19.18 -2.37
CA LEU A 154 3.11 -20.52 -2.93
C LEU A 154 2.83 -20.48 -4.44
N LYS A 155 2.01 -19.53 -4.91
CA LYS A 155 1.78 -19.29 -6.35
C LYS A 155 3.06 -18.96 -7.13
N LYS A 156 4.09 -18.45 -6.44
CA LYS A 156 5.43 -18.18 -7.01
C LYS A 156 6.42 -19.33 -6.76
N GLY A 157 5.95 -20.45 -6.23
CA GLY A 157 6.79 -21.61 -5.93
C GLY A 157 7.54 -21.54 -4.59
N VAL A 158 7.32 -20.51 -3.77
CA VAL A 158 8.05 -20.31 -2.51
C VAL A 158 7.17 -20.67 -1.30
N LEU A 159 7.70 -21.49 -0.40
CA LEU A 159 7.04 -21.82 0.87
C LEU A 159 7.39 -20.76 1.91
N VAL A 160 6.37 -20.03 2.37
CA VAL A 160 6.51 -19.02 3.43
C VAL A 160 5.32 -19.14 4.37
N TYR A 161 5.56 -19.27 5.67
CA TYR A 161 4.53 -19.20 6.69
C TYR A 161 4.24 -17.74 7.06
N LYS A 162 2.97 -17.36 7.19
CA LYS A 162 2.53 -16.02 7.62
C LYS A 162 1.49 -16.09 8.73
N ALA A 163 1.32 -14.98 9.45
CA ALA A 163 0.17 -14.80 10.34
C ALA A 163 -1.14 -14.86 9.52
N VAL A 164 -2.22 -15.36 10.12
CA VAL A 164 -3.57 -15.28 9.53
C VAL A 164 -4.08 -13.86 9.69
N GLY A 165 -4.64 -13.29 8.64
CA GLY A 165 -5.03 -11.89 8.60
C GLY A 165 -4.49 -11.17 7.36
N GLY A 166 -4.85 -9.90 7.26
CA GLY A 166 -4.61 -9.09 6.08
C GLY A 166 -4.96 -7.63 6.32
N ALA A 167 -5.08 -6.87 5.22
CA ALA A 167 -5.41 -5.46 5.32
C ALA A 167 -6.83 -5.30 5.87
N SER A 168 -7.01 -4.42 6.85
CA SER A 168 -8.36 -4.06 7.31
C SER A 168 -9.09 -3.34 6.18
N GLU A 169 -10.37 -3.62 5.96
CA GLU A 169 -11.17 -2.85 5.02
C GLU A 169 -11.71 -1.56 5.65
N LEU A 170 -11.70 -0.47 4.88
CA LEU A 170 -12.40 0.77 5.24
C LEU A 170 -13.89 0.59 5.02
N THR A 171 -14.69 1.11 5.96
CA THR A 171 -16.11 1.33 5.70
C THR A 171 -16.30 2.44 4.67
N LEU A 172 -17.50 2.59 4.12
CA LEU A 172 -17.82 3.72 3.25
C LEU A 172 -17.59 5.07 3.98
N THR A 173 -17.94 5.14 5.26
CA THR A 173 -17.71 6.31 6.12
C THR A 173 -16.22 6.57 6.29
N GLY A 174 -15.42 5.53 6.59
CA GLY A 174 -13.98 5.65 6.72
C GLY A 174 -13.31 6.12 5.44
N LYS A 175 -13.71 5.56 4.29
CA LYS A 175 -13.21 5.96 2.96
C LYS A 175 -13.44 7.45 2.68
N HIS A 176 -14.67 7.94 2.89
CA HIS A 176 -14.97 9.36 2.71
C HIS A 176 -14.18 10.24 3.67
N TYR A 177 -14.03 9.80 4.93
CA TYR A 177 -13.30 10.56 5.93
C TYR A 177 -11.80 10.67 5.59
N VAL A 178 -11.13 9.56 5.21
CA VAL A 178 -9.70 9.59 4.84
C VAL A 178 -9.45 10.45 3.60
N GLN A 179 -10.36 10.40 2.61
CA GLN A 179 -10.28 11.24 1.42
C GLN A 179 -10.48 12.73 1.75
N LYS A 180 -11.51 13.05 2.54
CA LYS A 180 -11.87 14.44 2.85
C LYS A 180 -10.87 15.12 3.78
N HIS A 181 -10.41 14.43 4.82
CA HIS A 181 -9.60 15.05 5.88
C HIS A 181 -8.10 14.91 5.64
N PHE A 182 -7.65 13.85 4.98
CA PHE A 182 -6.22 13.55 4.80
C PHE A 182 -5.78 13.55 3.34
N GLY A 183 -6.72 13.71 2.39
CA GLY A 183 -6.42 13.62 0.95
C GLY A 183 -5.93 12.23 0.53
N ALA A 184 -6.22 11.20 1.33
CA ALA A 184 -5.68 9.86 1.12
C ALA A 184 -6.39 9.14 -0.03
N ILE A 185 -5.65 8.39 -0.83
CA ILE A 185 -6.18 7.58 -1.94
C ILE A 185 -5.89 6.10 -1.70
N SER A 186 -6.88 5.25 -1.94
CA SER A 186 -6.76 3.79 -1.83
C SER A 186 -5.84 3.24 -2.92
N GLU A 187 -4.88 2.39 -2.53
CA GLU A 187 -4.03 1.62 -3.45
C GLU A 187 -4.81 0.36 -3.88
N GLY A 188 -5.54 0.48 -5.00
CA GLY A 188 -6.29 -0.62 -5.62
C GLY A 188 -7.81 -0.52 -5.49
N ASP A 189 -8.49 -1.50 -6.08
CA ASP A 189 -9.95 -1.49 -6.23
C ASP A 189 -10.72 -1.97 -4.99
N ASN A 190 -10.05 -2.68 -4.09
CA ASN A 190 -10.65 -3.21 -2.87
C ASN A 190 -10.52 -2.18 -1.75
N ASN A 191 -11.53 -2.04 -0.88
CA ASN A 191 -11.55 -1.06 0.21
C ASN A 191 -10.48 -1.31 1.30
N ASP A 192 -9.45 -2.11 1.02
CA ASP A 192 -8.26 -2.29 1.84
C ASP A 192 -7.72 -0.93 2.30
N ALA A 193 -7.44 -0.81 3.59
CA ALA A 193 -6.78 0.34 4.19
C ALA A 193 -5.27 0.35 3.83
N ARG A 194 -4.98 0.41 2.53
CA ARG A 194 -3.67 0.69 1.94
C ARG A 194 -3.78 2.04 1.27
N LEU A 195 -3.29 3.07 1.94
CA LEU A 195 -3.56 4.46 1.61
C LEU A 195 -2.28 5.17 1.21
N LEU A 196 -2.32 5.92 0.13
CA LEU A 196 -1.30 6.89 -0.23
C LEU A 196 -1.70 8.27 0.30
N LEU A 197 -0.81 8.91 1.04
CA LEU A 197 -1.05 10.20 1.70
C LEU A 197 0.25 11.00 1.90
N PRO A 198 0.17 12.30 2.17
CA PRO A 198 1.32 13.09 2.60
C PRO A 198 1.89 12.58 3.93
N GLU A 199 3.20 12.53 4.03
CA GLU A 199 3.94 12.10 5.22
C GLU A 199 3.54 12.90 6.46
N MET A 200 3.34 14.22 6.32
CA MET A 200 2.88 15.09 7.40
C MET A 200 1.51 14.71 8.00
N MET A 201 0.71 13.91 7.28
CA MET A 201 -0.62 13.47 7.70
C MET A 201 -0.61 12.08 8.35
N VAL A 202 0.52 11.37 8.30
CA VAL A 202 0.65 9.98 8.77
C VAL A 202 0.29 9.86 10.24
N ASP A 203 0.92 10.65 11.11
CA ASP A 203 0.74 10.51 12.56
C ASP A 203 -0.72 10.72 12.96
N ALA A 204 -1.37 11.72 12.39
CA ALA A 204 -2.78 12.01 12.64
C ALA A 204 -3.69 10.87 12.15
N LEU A 205 -3.44 10.31 10.97
CA LEU A 205 -4.25 9.20 10.46
C LEU A 205 -3.97 7.90 11.22
N MET A 206 -2.72 7.65 11.62
CA MET A 206 -2.35 6.51 12.45
C MET A 206 -3.06 6.58 13.80
N ALA A 207 -3.07 7.75 14.46
CA ALA A 207 -3.80 7.94 15.70
C ALA A 207 -5.29 7.58 15.55
N ARG A 208 -5.92 7.99 14.44
CA ARG A 208 -7.32 7.63 14.16
C ARG A 208 -7.54 6.13 14.01
N PHE A 209 -6.64 5.40 13.34
CA PHE A 209 -6.75 3.93 13.25
C PHE A 209 -6.48 3.24 14.59
N MET A 210 -5.64 3.82 15.45
CA MET A 210 -5.37 3.28 16.78
C MET A 210 -6.59 3.30 17.70
N GLU A 211 -7.57 4.18 17.45
CA GLU A 211 -8.84 4.23 18.18
C GLU A 211 -9.75 3.01 17.93
N ARG A 212 -9.51 2.24 16.86
CA ARG A 212 -10.27 1.04 16.49
C ARG A 212 -11.78 1.27 16.44
N ASP A 213 -12.19 2.35 15.79
CA ASP A 213 -13.59 2.67 15.52
C ASP A 213 -14.16 1.75 14.42
N SER A 214 -15.11 0.89 14.76
CA SER A 214 -15.76 -0.03 13.82
C SER A 214 -16.62 0.67 12.77
N SER A 215 -17.03 1.91 13.01
CA SER A 215 -17.70 2.73 11.98
C SER A 215 -16.72 3.23 10.91
N PHE A 216 -15.41 3.17 11.20
CA PHE A 216 -14.35 3.69 10.37
C PHE A 216 -13.65 2.60 9.53
N ALA A 217 -13.30 1.48 10.16
CA ALA A 217 -12.65 0.36 9.48
C ALA A 217 -13.00 -0.98 10.13
N GLU A 218 -12.68 -2.08 9.45
CA GLU A 218 -12.72 -3.42 10.00
C GLU A 218 -11.75 -3.53 11.20
N ILE A 219 -12.30 -3.91 12.36
CA ILE A 219 -11.56 -4.02 13.63
C ILE A 219 -11.37 -5.47 14.09
N SER A 220 -11.58 -6.44 13.20
CA SER A 220 -11.54 -7.87 13.48
C SER A 220 -10.86 -8.59 12.31
N PRO A 221 -10.11 -9.67 12.55
CA PRO A 221 -9.52 -10.47 11.48
C PRO A 221 -10.51 -11.46 10.84
N LYS A 222 -11.80 -11.41 11.19
CA LYS A 222 -12.77 -12.46 10.85
C LYS A 222 -12.98 -12.65 9.35
N ARG A 223 -12.97 -11.57 8.55
CA ARG A 223 -13.08 -11.67 7.08
C ARG A 223 -11.91 -12.48 6.52
N GLU A 224 -10.69 -12.05 6.82
CA GLU A 224 -9.46 -12.72 6.39
C GLU A 224 -9.37 -14.17 6.91
N MET A 225 -9.76 -14.43 8.16
CA MET A 225 -9.85 -15.80 8.68
C MET A 225 -10.82 -16.65 7.86
N THR A 226 -11.98 -16.09 7.51
CA THR A 226 -12.97 -16.80 6.68
C THR A 226 -12.39 -17.10 5.31
N GLU A 227 -11.74 -16.13 4.67
CA GLU A 227 -11.10 -16.29 3.36
C GLU A 227 -9.93 -17.29 3.35
N GLU A 228 -9.16 -17.36 4.43
CA GLU A 228 -8.01 -18.27 4.52
C GLU A 228 -8.40 -19.68 4.97
N PHE A 229 -9.42 -19.84 5.82
CA PHE A 229 -9.81 -21.15 6.35
C PHE A 229 -10.89 -21.85 5.53
N THR A 230 -11.82 -21.13 4.91
CA THR A 230 -12.97 -21.75 4.21
C THR A 230 -12.74 -21.95 2.72
N ARG A 231 -11.71 -21.32 2.12
CA ARG A 231 -11.45 -21.40 0.68
C ARG A 231 -10.35 -22.42 0.37
N ALA A 232 -10.62 -23.33 -0.57
CA ALA A 232 -9.66 -24.29 -1.08
C ALA A 232 -8.92 -23.74 -2.31
N GLU A 233 -8.15 -22.66 -2.13
CA GLU A 233 -7.52 -21.92 -3.23
C GLU A 233 -6.01 -22.16 -3.37
N LEU A 234 -5.39 -22.91 -2.46
CA LEU A 234 -3.97 -23.24 -2.57
C LEU A 234 -3.78 -24.34 -3.62
N VAL A 235 -2.77 -24.20 -4.48
CA VAL A 235 -2.47 -25.21 -5.52
C VAL A 235 -2.17 -26.56 -4.85
N GLY A 236 -2.99 -27.56 -5.15
CA GLY A 236 -2.91 -28.91 -4.57
C GLY A 236 -3.77 -29.12 -3.32
N GLN A 237 -4.48 -28.10 -2.84
CA GLN A 237 -5.42 -28.23 -1.72
C GLN A 237 -6.71 -28.89 -2.20
N THR A 238 -7.08 -30.00 -1.55
CA THR A 238 -8.24 -30.81 -1.92
C THR A 238 -9.52 -30.39 -1.20
N SER A 239 -9.40 -29.72 -0.05
CA SER A 239 -10.53 -29.24 0.76
C SER A 239 -10.20 -27.97 1.53
N ALA A 240 -11.23 -27.23 1.94
CA ALA A 240 -11.10 -26.15 2.90
C ALA A 240 -10.51 -26.65 4.22
N LEU A 241 -9.87 -25.76 4.99
CA LEU A 241 -9.32 -26.12 6.30
C LEU A 241 -10.42 -26.30 7.34
N LEU A 242 -11.44 -25.43 7.27
CA LEU A 242 -12.60 -25.44 8.15
C LEU A 242 -13.87 -25.15 7.35
N THR A 243 -15.01 -25.63 7.84
CA THR A 243 -16.32 -25.15 7.40
C THR A 243 -16.57 -23.73 7.92
N LEU A 244 -17.51 -23.02 7.30
CA LEU A 244 -17.92 -21.69 7.79
C LEU A 244 -18.40 -21.75 9.25
N SER A 245 -19.21 -22.76 9.61
CA SER A 245 -19.68 -22.95 10.99
C SER A 245 -18.54 -23.11 12.00
N ARG A 246 -17.47 -23.84 11.64
CA ARG A 246 -16.29 -23.97 12.49
C ARG A 246 -15.50 -22.68 12.63
N VAL A 247 -15.41 -21.88 11.56
CA VAL A 247 -14.77 -20.56 11.63
C VAL A 247 -15.56 -19.63 12.54
N GLU A 248 -16.90 -19.67 12.49
CA GLU A 248 -17.78 -18.86 13.34
C GLU A 248 -17.55 -19.12 14.84
N GLU A 249 -17.30 -20.38 15.23
CA GLU A 249 -16.95 -20.79 16.60
C GLU A 249 -15.65 -20.17 17.13
N ILE A 250 -14.75 -19.67 16.25
CA ILE A 250 -13.50 -19.03 16.68
C ILE A 250 -13.75 -17.59 17.14
N VAL A 251 -13.42 -17.30 18.39
CA VAL A 251 -13.50 -15.95 18.97
C VAL A 251 -12.17 -15.23 18.77
N SER A 252 -12.20 -13.99 18.26
CA SER A 252 -11.01 -13.15 18.12
C SER A 252 -10.93 -12.16 19.29
N ILE A 253 -9.84 -12.20 20.05
CA ILE A 253 -9.59 -11.32 21.20
C ILE A 253 -8.50 -10.33 20.81
N PHE A 254 -8.85 -9.03 20.76
CA PHE A 254 -7.86 -7.98 20.56
C PHE A 254 -6.85 -7.96 21.72
N ARG A 255 -5.57 -7.82 21.37
CA ARG A 255 -4.47 -7.73 22.34
C ARG A 255 -3.89 -6.33 22.39
N LYS A 256 -3.32 -5.88 21.27
CA LYS A 256 -2.68 -4.57 21.16
C LYS A 256 -2.56 -4.14 19.71
N SER A 257 -2.30 -2.85 19.52
CA SER A 257 -1.91 -2.30 18.23
C SER A 257 -0.41 -2.02 18.24
N VAL A 258 0.28 -2.29 17.13
CA VAL A 258 1.69 -2.01 16.93
C VAL A 258 1.85 -1.08 15.74
N ILE A 259 2.70 -0.07 15.91
CA ILE A 259 3.09 0.84 14.85
C ILE A 259 4.43 0.37 14.30
N GLN A 260 4.50 0.14 12.99
CA GLN A 260 5.74 -0.13 12.29
C GLN A 260 6.04 1.04 11.36
N THR A 261 7.13 1.74 11.63
CA THR A 261 7.66 2.76 10.72
C THR A 261 8.46 2.10 9.59
N PRO A 262 8.61 2.75 8.42
CA PRO A 262 9.50 2.25 7.39
C PRO A 262 10.91 2.11 7.97
N ALA A 263 11.55 0.94 7.80
CA ALA A 263 12.95 0.81 8.16
C ALA A 263 13.79 1.75 7.28
N THR A 264 14.82 2.36 7.86
CA THR A 264 15.81 3.15 7.13
C THR A 264 16.33 2.35 5.94
N LYS A 265 16.04 2.82 4.71
CA LYS A 265 16.47 2.31 3.39
C LYS A 265 16.92 0.84 3.37
N GLY A 266 16.03 -0.06 2.98
CA GLY A 266 16.41 -1.42 2.55
C GLY A 266 15.46 -2.52 3.01
N ASP A 267 14.66 -2.28 4.05
CA ASP A 267 13.78 -3.31 4.58
C ASP A 267 12.39 -3.24 3.93
N LEU A 268 12.30 -3.84 2.75
CA LEU A 268 11.09 -4.05 1.96
C LEU A 268 10.22 -5.17 2.55
N SER A 269 10.04 -5.20 3.88
CA SER A 269 9.16 -6.18 4.48
C SER A 269 7.74 -5.93 3.96
N SER A 270 7.28 -6.83 3.09
CA SER A 270 5.92 -7.08 2.58
C SER A 270 5.23 -6.17 1.57
N ALA A 271 5.91 -5.32 0.79
CA ALA A 271 5.18 -4.54 -0.21
C ALA A 271 5.78 -4.47 -1.62
N ARG A 272 5.09 -5.14 -2.54
CA ARG A 272 4.99 -4.74 -3.94
C ARG A 272 4.44 -3.31 -3.99
N SER A 273 5.29 -2.31 -4.22
CA SER A 273 5.02 -1.12 -5.05
C SER A 273 6.07 -0.02 -4.76
N GLY A 274 7.18 -0.07 -5.49
CA GLY A 274 8.11 1.07 -5.62
C GLY A 274 8.79 1.53 -4.33
N ASP A 275 9.67 2.50 -4.47
CA ASP A 275 10.48 3.09 -3.40
C ASP A 275 9.65 3.98 -2.43
N ILE A 276 8.38 3.64 -2.16
CA ILE A 276 7.47 4.42 -1.32
C ILE A 276 7.58 3.94 0.15
N PRO A 277 8.02 4.81 1.08
CA PRO A 277 8.06 4.48 2.51
C PRO A 277 6.69 4.01 2.99
N THR A 278 6.66 2.92 3.75
CA THR A 278 5.41 2.32 4.25
C THR A 278 5.35 2.28 5.75
N TYR A 279 4.38 3.01 6.30
CA TYR A 279 3.97 2.96 7.69
C TYR A 279 2.89 1.89 7.86
N ARG A 280 2.88 1.20 8.99
CA ARG A 280 1.84 0.23 9.30
C ARG A 280 1.24 0.40 10.68
N VAL A 281 -0.07 0.21 10.75
CA VAL A 281 -0.79 -0.08 11.99
C VAL A 281 -1.18 -1.55 11.95
N LEU A 282 -0.65 -2.33 12.88
CA LEU A 282 -0.93 -3.76 13.01
C LEU A 282 -1.79 -3.98 14.25
N HIS A 283 -3.05 -4.35 14.07
CA HIS A 283 -3.93 -4.77 15.16
C HIS A 283 -3.74 -6.27 15.39
N LEU A 284 -3.35 -6.64 16.60
CA LEU A 284 -3.02 -8.02 16.95
C LEU A 284 -4.14 -8.65 17.75
N PHE A 285 -4.48 -9.87 17.34
CA PHE A 285 -5.54 -10.65 17.94
C PHE A 285 -5.04 -12.04 18.30
N ASP A 286 -5.52 -12.53 19.43
CA ASP A 286 -5.47 -13.94 19.76
C ASP A 286 -6.77 -14.60 19.31
N LEU A 287 -6.66 -15.83 18.79
CA LEU A 287 -7.82 -16.67 18.52
C LEU A 287 -8.13 -17.52 19.75
N CYS A 288 -9.38 -17.65 20.13
CA CYS A 288 -9.85 -18.64 21.09
C CYS A 288 -10.67 -19.68 20.34
N MET A 289 -10.24 -20.94 20.42
CA MET A 289 -10.85 -22.05 19.69
C MET A 289 -10.83 -23.32 20.53
N SER A 290 -11.72 -24.25 20.21
CA SER A 290 -11.75 -25.56 20.85
C SER A 290 -10.58 -26.45 20.38
N SER A 291 -10.26 -27.47 21.16
CA SER A 291 -9.28 -28.51 20.76
C SER A 291 -9.69 -29.21 19.47
N GLN A 292 -11.00 -29.36 19.23
CA GLN A 292 -11.51 -29.93 17.98
C GLN A 292 -11.16 -29.06 16.77
N ILE A 293 -11.36 -27.73 16.84
CA ILE A 293 -11.01 -26.82 15.74
C ILE A 293 -9.50 -26.85 15.47
N LEU A 294 -8.68 -26.88 16.52
CA LEU A 294 -7.23 -27.01 16.36
C LEU A 294 -6.84 -28.32 15.68
N ALA A 295 -7.48 -29.43 16.07
CA ALA A 295 -7.26 -30.73 15.45
C ALA A 295 -7.66 -30.69 13.96
N ASP A 296 -8.82 -30.12 13.63
CA ASP A 296 -9.30 -29.95 12.26
C ASP A 296 -8.27 -29.16 11.42
N LEU A 297 -7.75 -28.04 11.93
CA LEU A 297 -6.71 -27.22 11.29
C LEU A 297 -5.40 -28.00 11.07
N THR A 298 -4.99 -28.81 12.05
CA THR A 298 -3.71 -29.54 12.03
C THR A 298 -3.76 -30.79 11.15
N ASN A 299 -4.93 -31.43 11.05
CA ASN A 299 -5.14 -32.65 10.26
C ASN A 299 -5.29 -32.39 8.76
N CYS A 300 -5.30 -31.13 8.33
CA CYS A 300 -5.40 -30.75 6.93
C CYS A 300 -4.16 -31.19 6.12
N GLN A 301 -4.39 -31.59 4.86
CA GLN A 301 -3.35 -32.15 3.99
C GLN A 301 -2.16 -31.19 3.81
N SER A 302 -0.95 -31.76 3.79
CA SER A 302 0.27 -31.03 3.48
C SER A 302 0.36 -30.69 1.99
N LEU A 303 0.81 -29.48 1.66
CA LEU A 303 1.13 -29.08 0.29
C LEU A 303 2.64 -29.10 0.10
N LYS A 304 3.10 -29.85 -0.91
CA LYS A 304 4.54 -30.04 -1.18
C LYS A 304 5.32 -30.51 0.07
N GLY A 305 4.71 -31.39 0.88
CA GLY A 305 5.30 -31.91 2.11
C GLY A 305 5.27 -30.95 3.30
N ALA A 306 4.70 -29.75 3.17
CA ALA A 306 4.56 -28.79 4.27
C ALA A 306 3.09 -28.66 4.72
N PRO A 307 2.79 -28.70 6.03
CA PRO A 307 1.42 -28.53 6.52
C PRO A 307 0.92 -27.10 6.25
N ILE A 308 -0.36 -26.96 5.87
CA ILE A 308 -0.93 -25.64 5.59
C ILE A 308 -0.98 -24.78 6.86
N PHE A 309 -1.41 -25.36 7.98
CA PHE A 309 -1.40 -24.76 9.30
C PHE A 309 -0.24 -25.36 10.11
N ARG A 310 0.55 -24.51 10.75
CA ARG A 310 1.71 -24.94 11.54
C ARG A 310 1.73 -24.27 12.90
N GLN A 311 1.84 -25.09 13.95
CA GLN A 311 2.22 -24.60 15.28
C GLN A 311 3.72 -24.27 15.28
N LEU A 312 4.06 -23.11 15.80
CA LEU A 312 5.42 -22.58 15.83
C LEU A 312 5.97 -22.56 17.25
N THR A 313 7.28 -22.72 17.36
CA THR A 313 8.01 -22.46 18.60
C THR A 313 8.49 -21.00 18.64
N ARG A 314 8.74 -20.48 19.84
CA ARG A 314 9.37 -19.15 19.99
C ARG A 314 10.75 -19.08 19.32
N ALA A 315 11.47 -20.19 19.27
CA ALA A 315 12.79 -20.28 18.64
C ALA A 315 12.70 -20.13 17.12
N GLU A 316 11.75 -20.80 16.47
CA GLU A 316 11.50 -20.67 15.03
C GLU A 316 11.12 -19.23 14.65
N VAL A 317 10.20 -18.60 15.41
CA VAL A 317 9.82 -17.20 15.14
C VAL A 317 11.01 -16.25 15.26
N LYS A 318 11.88 -16.44 16.26
CA LYS A 318 13.11 -15.63 16.40
C LYS A 318 14.12 -15.88 15.27
N ALA A 319 14.23 -17.11 14.80
CA ALA A 319 15.12 -17.48 13.69
C ALA A 319 14.58 -17.01 12.32
N GLY A 320 13.29 -16.67 12.23
CA GLY A 320 12.64 -16.32 10.97
C GLY A 320 12.43 -17.52 10.03
N GLN A 321 12.58 -18.74 10.53
CA GLN A 321 12.44 -19.97 9.78
C GLN A 321 12.04 -21.14 10.68
N THR A 322 11.34 -22.11 10.11
CA THR A 322 10.95 -23.34 10.79
C THR A 322 12.11 -24.33 10.89
N THR A 323 11.96 -25.36 11.73
CA THR A 323 13.00 -26.41 11.92
C THR A 323 13.36 -27.19 10.66
N ASP A 324 12.44 -27.30 9.70
CA ASP A 324 12.61 -27.92 8.38
C ASP A 324 13.01 -26.91 7.28
N GLY A 325 13.37 -25.67 7.66
CA GLY A 325 13.95 -24.68 6.75
C GLY A 325 12.94 -23.87 5.92
N ILE A 326 11.65 -23.90 6.27
CA ILE A 326 10.63 -23.07 5.61
C ILE A 326 10.67 -21.66 6.21
N GLN A 327 10.67 -20.64 5.36
CA GLN A 327 10.73 -19.25 5.80
C GLN A 327 9.48 -18.84 6.58
N ILE A 328 9.65 -18.03 7.62
CA ILE A 328 8.57 -17.35 8.34
C ILE A 328 8.57 -15.88 7.92
N GLY A 329 7.41 -15.42 7.45
CA GLY A 329 7.21 -14.04 7.00
C GLY A 329 7.29 -13.05 8.16
N GLY A 330 7.75 -11.83 7.86
CA GLY A 330 7.95 -10.77 8.87
C GLY A 330 6.69 -10.26 9.56
N ASN A 331 5.49 -10.76 9.20
CA ASN A 331 4.24 -10.47 9.90
C ASN A 331 3.93 -11.49 11.02
N VAL A 332 4.80 -12.47 11.26
CA VAL A 332 4.75 -13.36 12.42
C VAL A 332 5.81 -12.89 13.41
N PHE A 333 5.39 -12.47 14.60
CA PHE A 333 6.32 -11.96 15.60
C PHE A 333 5.85 -12.30 17.02
N LEU A 334 6.80 -12.27 17.96
CA LEU A 334 6.50 -12.50 19.37
C LEU A 334 5.83 -11.27 19.96
N ALA A 335 4.52 -11.34 20.12
CA ALA A 335 3.76 -10.37 20.91
C ALA A 335 3.87 -10.75 22.40
N ASP A 336 5.05 -10.52 22.96
CA ASP A 336 5.24 -10.43 24.41
C ASP A 336 4.55 -9.18 24.98
#